data_AF-A0A498Q2X6-F1
#
_entry.id   AF-A0A498Q2X6-F1
#
_cell.length_a   1.000
_cell.length_b   1.000
_cell.length_c   1.000
_cell.angle_alpha   90.00
_cell.angle_beta   90.00
_cell.angle_gamma   90.00
#
_symmetry.space_group_name_H-M   'P 1'
#
loop_
_entity.id
_entity.type
_entity.pdbx_description
1 polymer ?
#
loop_
_entity_poly.entity_id
_entity_poly.type
_entity_poly.pdbx_seq_one_letter_code
_entity_poly.pdbx_strand_id
1 'polypeptide(L)'
;MGVLRFLWQRVLAFDRIGSRIPQLIQVWLLELFFVMPLTFFIGKVIDIHGAFGVPGTGERLDATFWGALVVALVFGFLFVRSLVKPRIAQGSWTPTVHANVGTLTVYGGNRAWTVTYPYLTSHPSYALLLLLTAPIPGVMVAATVNQGDSTFYFRACGIAGLIILACMALARILAWYVFRVGRRRLDEQLRGLPISPRRLGWEVAWKPVLVLVVLMYAIVCIPLGAMWMKEQRTIAALPVVSVADAQYPGQYRRVTGKVASEPVYWAPQGTGRGGNNYAGAGILVTLPTGGEALLLADSMAVPDFKGVMAHVHHGELSATGKVIDAVTATQRRYYGFNENAFPATASGGRVMLLLSEP
;
A
#
# COMPACT_ATOMS: atom_id res chain seq x y z
N MET A 1 -29.58 -1.44 10.44
CA MET A 1 -29.06 -2.55 9.60
C MET A 1 -30.01 -3.03 8.50
N GLY A 2 -31.35 -2.98 8.65
CA GLY A 2 -32.30 -3.52 7.65
C GLY A 2 -32.28 -2.83 6.28
N VAL A 3 -32.14 -1.49 6.23
CA VAL A 3 -32.13 -0.71 4.98
C VAL A 3 -30.85 -0.94 4.16
N LEU A 4 -29.69 -1.05 4.82
CA LEU A 4 -28.45 -1.52 4.19
C LEU A 4 -28.64 -2.96 3.68
N ARG A 5 -29.13 -3.90 4.48
CA ARG A 5 -29.41 -5.27 3.99
C ARG A 5 -30.27 -5.29 2.71
N PHE A 6 -31.30 -4.45 2.65
CA PHE A 6 -32.22 -4.33 1.52
C PHE A 6 -31.60 -3.71 0.26
N LEU A 7 -30.82 -2.62 0.40
CA LEU A 7 -30.09 -2.02 -0.72
C LEU A 7 -29.03 -2.99 -1.28
N TRP A 8 -28.44 -3.80 -0.40
CA TRP A 8 -27.36 -4.72 -0.74
C TRP A 8 -27.85 -6.06 -1.32
N GLN A 9 -29.10 -6.45 -1.06
CA GLN A 9 -29.77 -7.59 -1.70
C GLN A 9 -29.99 -7.42 -3.20
N ARG A 10 -29.95 -6.17 -3.71
CA ARG A 10 -30.18 -5.82 -5.12
C ARG A 10 -28.98 -6.04 -6.03
N VAL A 11 -27.77 -6.14 -5.46
CA VAL A 11 -26.53 -6.35 -6.21
C VAL A 11 -26.23 -7.85 -6.17
N LEU A 12 -26.45 -8.53 -7.31
CA LEU A 12 -26.15 -9.93 -7.62
C LEU A 12 -25.29 -10.67 -6.56
N ALA A 13 -25.90 -11.64 -5.87
CA ALA A 13 -25.25 -12.61 -4.99
C ALA A 13 -24.66 -12.13 -3.63
N PHE A 14 -24.96 -10.91 -3.16
CA PHE A 14 -24.45 -10.44 -1.86
C PHE A 14 -25.04 -11.12 -0.62
N ASP A 15 -26.26 -11.68 -0.67
CA ASP A 15 -26.84 -12.47 0.44
C ASP A 15 -25.99 -13.71 0.79
N ARG A 16 -25.23 -14.25 -0.19
CA ARG A 16 -24.28 -15.37 0.02
C ARG A 16 -23.02 -14.96 0.78
N ILE A 17 -22.66 -13.69 0.66
CA ILE A 17 -21.35 -13.13 1.04
C ILE A 17 -21.44 -12.54 2.45
N GLY A 18 -22.51 -11.80 2.75
CA GLY A 18 -22.70 -11.12 4.04
C GLY A 18 -22.64 -12.06 5.25
N SER A 19 -23.14 -13.29 5.13
CA SER A 19 -23.09 -14.29 6.23
C SER A 19 -21.69 -14.85 6.48
N ARG A 20 -20.80 -14.81 5.48
CA ARG A 20 -19.42 -15.28 5.60
C ARG A 20 -18.43 -14.18 5.99
N ILE A 21 -18.79 -12.90 5.83
CA ILE A 21 -17.91 -11.77 6.18
C ILE A 21 -17.35 -11.88 7.60
N PRO A 22 -18.14 -12.15 8.67
CA PRO A 22 -17.59 -12.27 10.02
C PRO A 22 -16.54 -13.37 10.15
N GLN A 23 -16.77 -14.52 9.51
CA GLN A 23 -15.82 -15.63 9.51
C GLN A 23 -14.55 -15.30 8.70
N LEU A 24 -14.70 -14.68 7.53
CA LEU A 24 -13.55 -14.26 6.71
C LEU A 24 -12.71 -13.20 7.42
N ILE A 25 -13.35 -12.26 8.12
CA ILE A 25 -12.68 -11.28 8.97
C ILE A 25 -11.96 -11.98 10.11
N GLN A 26 -12.57 -12.97 10.76
CA GLN A 26 -11.90 -13.72 11.82
C GLN A 26 -10.65 -14.44 11.32
N VAL A 27 -10.73 -15.08 10.15
CA VAL A 27 -9.57 -15.75 9.51
C VAL A 27 -8.50 -14.72 9.17
N TRP A 28 -8.89 -13.59 8.58
CA TRP A 28 -7.98 -12.50 8.25
C TRP A 28 -7.31 -11.91 9.50
N LEU A 29 -8.04 -11.69 10.59
CA LEU A 29 -7.48 -11.19 11.86
C LEU A 29 -6.47 -12.17 12.46
N LEU A 30 -6.76 -13.47 12.44
CA LEU A 30 -5.81 -14.50 12.89
C LEU A 30 -4.51 -14.42 12.09
N GLU A 31 -4.61 -14.29 10.77
CA GLU A 31 -3.45 -14.14 9.89
C GLU A 31 -2.72 -12.81 10.13
N LEU A 32 -3.44 -11.72 10.36
CA LEU A 32 -2.88 -10.42 10.67
C LEU A 32 -2.05 -10.45 11.97
N PHE A 33 -2.57 -11.09 13.02
CA PHE A 33 -1.87 -11.28 14.30
C PHE A 33 -0.70 -12.26 14.22
N PHE A 34 -0.62 -13.07 13.18
CA PHE A 34 0.58 -13.83 12.90
C PHE A 34 1.61 -13.00 12.11
N VAL A 35 1.18 -12.42 10.97
CA VAL A 35 2.05 -11.74 10.01
C VAL A 35 2.67 -10.49 10.61
N MET A 36 1.85 -9.58 11.16
CA MET A 36 2.34 -8.26 11.55
C MET A 36 3.35 -8.33 12.70
N PRO A 37 3.10 -9.07 13.80
CA PRO A 37 4.06 -9.16 14.88
C PRO A 37 5.37 -9.86 14.45
N LEU A 38 5.28 -10.91 13.61
CA LEU A 38 6.47 -11.58 13.08
C LEU A 38 7.27 -10.66 12.16
N THR A 39 6.58 -9.87 11.34
CA THR A 39 7.18 -8.88 10.43
C THR A 39 8.00 -7.85 11.20
N PHE A 40 7.42 -7.24 12.24
CA PHE A 40 8.13 -6.25 13.06
C PHE A 40 9.27 -6.85 13.87
N PHE A 41 9.11 -8.09 14.38
CA PHE A 41 10.19 -8.78 15.06
C PHE A 41 11.38 -9.03 14.13
N ILE A 42 11.16 -9.65 12.96
CA ILE A 42 12.22 -9.92 11.99
C ILE A 42 12.83 -8.62 11.48
N GLY A 43 11.99 -7.63 11.17
CA GLY A 43 12.45 -6.31 10.74
C GLY A 43 13.35 -5.65 11.79
N LYS A 44 13.02 -5.76 13.09
CA LYS A 44 13.88 -5.23 14.16
C LYS A 44 15.18 -5.99 14.31
N VAL A 45 15.16 -7.31 14.16
CA VAL A 45 16.39 -8.12 14.15
C VAL A 45 17.31 -7.69 13.01
N ILE A 46 16.77 -7.51 11.80
CA ILE A 46 17.53 -7.02 10.64
C ILE A 46 18.05 -5.60 10.90
N ASP A 47 17.22 -4.73 11.45
CA ASP A 47 17.57 -3.34 11.79
C ASP A 47 18.76 -3.25 12.76
N ILE A 48 18.79 -4.12 13.77
CA ILE A 48 19.87 -4.18 14.77
C ILE A 48 21.20 -4.61 14.14
N HIS A 49 21.18 -5.61 13.25
CA HIS A 49 22.39 -6.18 12.64
C HIS A 49 22.84 -5.42 11.38
N GLY A 50 21.93 -4.70 10.73
CA GLY A 50 22.14 -4.09 9.42
C GLY A 50 21.94 -5.09 8.28
N ALA A 51 21.56 -4.58 7.11
CA ALA A 51 21.49 -5.33 5.87
C ALA A 51 21.48 -4.36 4.67
N PHE A 52 21.65 -4.88 3.46
CA PHE A 52 21.57 -4.10 2.21
C PHE A 52 22.52 -2.89 2.17
N GLY A 53 23.70 -3.01 2.78
CA GLY A 53 24.69 -1.92 2.87
C GLY A 53 24.42 -0.90 4.00
N VAL A 54 23.31 -1.04 4.73
CA VAL A 54 22.98 -0.17 5.86
C VAL A 54 23.59 -0.74 7.15
N PRO A 55 24.40 0.03 7.89
CA PRO A 55 25.00 -0.43 9.14
C PRO A 55 23.92 -0.71 10.19
N GLY A 56 24.09 -1.72 11.04
CA GLY A 56 23.15 -2.04 12.13
C GLY A 56 23.09 -0.95 13.21
N THR A 57 21.96 -0.85 13.93
CA THR A 57 21.88 0.06 15.09
C THR A 57 22.67 -0.44 16.30
N GLY A 58 22.91 -1.76 16.40
CA GLY A 58 23.54 -2.38 17.56
C GLY A 58 22.69 -2.34 18.85
N GLU A 59 21.43 -1.91 18.75
CA GLU A 59 20.51 -1.87 19.88
C GLU A 59 20.16 -3.27 20.39
N ARG A 60 19.74 -3.37 21.64
CA ARG A 60 19.18 -4.61 22.18
C ARG A 60 17.70 -4.73 21.82
N LEU A 61 17.22 -5.96 21.65
CA LEU A 61 15.80 -6.23 21.47
C LEU A 61 15.02 -5.90 22.75
N ASP A 62 14.12 -4.94 22.65
CA ASP A 62 13.18 -4.58 23.72
C ASP A 62 12.13 -5.69 23.96
N ALA A 63 11.59 -5.73 25.18
CA ALA A 63 10.53 -6.64 25.60
C ALA A 63 9.30 -6.60 24.69
N THR A 64 8.99 -5.43 24.10
CA THR A 64 7.89 -5.27 23.14
C THR A 64 8.05 -6.19 21.93
N PHE A 65 9.26 -6.31 21.38
CA PHE A 65 9.55 -7.18 20.24
C PHE A 65 9.49 -8.66 20.62
N TRP A 66 9.96 -9.02 21.81
CA TRP A 66 9.79 -10.38 22.33
C TRP A 66 8.31 -10.74 22.52
N GLY A 67 7.50 -9.82 23.04
CA GLY A 67 6.05 -9.98 23.12
C GLY A 67 5.41 -10.17 21.75
N ALA A 68 5.83 -9.39 20.74
CA ALA A 68 5.38 -9.55 19.36
C ALA A 68 5.72 -10.94 18.80
N LEU A 69 6.91 -11.47 19.09
CA LEU A 69 7.28 -12.84 18.71
C LEU A 69 6.36 -13.88 19.36
N VAL A 70 6.07 -13.75 20.66
CA VAL A 70 5.16 -14.69 21.36
C VAL A 70 3.78 -14.70 20.72
N VAL A 71 3.23 -13.52 20.43
CA VAL A 71 1.94 -13.40 19.72
C VAL A 71 2.03 -14.09 18.35
N ALA A 72 3.07 -13.79 17.55
CA ALA A 72 3.27 -14.44 16.27
C ALA A 72 3.35 -15.96 16.38
N LEU A 73 4.04 -16.51 17.37
CA LEU A 73 4.17 -17.95 17.56
C LEU A 73 2.83 -18.61 17.90
N VAL A 74 2.01 -17.99 18.77
CA VAL A 74 0.67 -18.50 19.11
C VAL A 74 -0.24 -18.52 17.89
N PHE A 75 -0.36 -17.40 17.19
CA PHE A 75 -1.24 -17.28 16.02
C PHE A 75 -0.70 -18.08 14.82
N GLY A 76 0.62 -18.14 14.64
CA GLY A 76 1.30 -18.96 13.65
C GLY A 76 1.07 -20.45 13.88
N PHE A 77 1.11 -20.91 15.14
CA PHE A 77 0.74 -22.29 15.48
C PHE A 77 -0.71 -22.60 15.10
N LEU A 78 -1.66 -21.70 15.40
CA LEU A 78 -3.06 -21.87 15.00
C LEU A 78 -3.23 -21.92 13.48
N PHE A 79 -2.52 -21.07 12.75
CA PHE A 79 -2.47 -21.09 11.29
C PHE A 79 -1.94 -22.43 10.76
N VAL A 80 -0.76 -22.88 11.21
CA VAL A 80 -0.18 -24.15 10.76
C VAL A 80 -1.08 -25.34 11.13
N ARG A 81 -1.63 -25.36 12.35
CA ARG A 81 -2.60 -26.37 12.78
C ARG A 81 -3.81 -26.40 11.86
N SER A 82 -4.32 -25.24 11.43
CA SER A 82 -5.46 -25.17 10.51
C SER A 82 -5.17 -25.76 9.14
N LEU A 83 -3.90 -25.71 8.69
CA LEU A 83 -3.46 -26.32 7.42
C LEU A 83 -3.28 -27.83 7.54
N VAL A 84 -2.67 -28.30 8.63
CA VAL A 84 -2.33 -29.72 8.84
C VAL A 84 -3.54 -30.54 9.30
N LYS A 85 -4.43 -29.95 10.12
CA LYS A 85 -5.64 -30.58 10.63
C LYS A 85 -6.86 -29.71 10.32
N PRO A 86 -7.22 -29.58 9.03
CA PRO A 86 -8.32 -28.72 8.63
C PRO A 86 -9.65 -29.30 9.10
N ARG A 87 -10.57 -28.41 9.49
CA ARG A 87 -11.91 -28.79 9.94
C ARG A 87 -12.84 -28.75 8.74
N ILE A 88 -13.81 -29.66 8.73
CA ILE A 88 -14.94 -29.57 7.82
C ILE A 88 -16.02 -28.77 8.55
N ALA A 89 -16.38 -27.63 7.98
CA ALA A 89 -17.47 -26.79 8.45
C ALA A 89 -18.67 -26.94 7.51
N GLN A 90 -19.87 -26.74 8.02
CA GLN A 90 -21.08 -26.69 7.21
C GLN A 90 -21.48 -25.24 6.97
N GLY A 91 -21.78 -24.92 5.72
CA GLY A 91 -22.42 -23.67 5.33
C GLY A 91 -23.85 -23.95 4.91
N SER A 92 -24.75 -23.00 5.16
CA SER A 92 -26.10 -22.99 4.59
C SER A 92 -26.28 -21.77 3.71
N TRP A 93 -27.08 -21.92 2.65
CA TRP A 93 -27.46 -20.84 1.77
C TRP A 93 -28.93 -20.92 1.43
N THR A 94 -29.63 -19.81 1.61
CA THR A 94 -31.03 -19.65 1.22
C THR A 94 -31.11 -18.73 -0.01
N PRO A 95 -31.66 -19.19 -1.15
CA PRO A 95 -31.80 -18.35 -2.34
C PRO A 95 -32.81 -17.22 -2.11
N THR A 96 -32.48 -16.02 -2.58
CA THR A 96 -33.40 -14.90 -2.66
C THR A 96 -34.21 -15.03 -3.92
N VAL A 97 -35.53 -15.15 -3.78
CA VAL A 97 -36.49 -15.16 -4.89
C VAL A 97 -37.18 -13.81 -4.97
N HIS A 98 -37.67 -13.48 -6.16
CA HIS A 98 -38.48 -12.29 -6.39
C HIS A 98 -39.88 -12.72 -6.82
N ALA A 99 -40.88 -11.93 -6.40
CA ALA A 99 -42.25 -12.07 -6.82
C ALA A 99 -42.81 -10.67 -7.11
N ASN A 100 -43.51 -10.52 -8.22
CA ASN A 100 -44.22 -9.28 -8.52
C ASN A 100 -45.59 -9.33 -7.82
N VAL A 101 -45.83 -8.37 -6.92
CA VAL A 101 -47.09 -8.19 -6.21
C VAL A 101 -47.67 -6.84 -6.62
N GLY A 102 -48.57 -6.85 -7.60
CA GLY A 102 -49.09 -5.62 -8.23
C GLY A 102 -47.97 -4.87 -8.97
N THR A 103 -47.77 -3.59 -8.65
CA THR A 103 -46.72 -2.74 -9.22
C THR A 103 -45.36 -2.85 -8.52
N LEU A 104 -45.26 -3.67 -7.47
CA LEU A 104 -44.06 -3.80 -6.63
C LEU A 104 -43.42 -5.17 -6.80
N THR A 105 -42.12 -5.21 -7.12
CA THR A 105 -41.32 -6.44 -7.04
C THR A 105 -40.81 -6.63 -5.62
N VAL A 106 -41.31 -7.66 -4.95
CA VAL A 106 -40.92 -8.05 -3.60
C VAL A 106 -39.86 -9.14 -3.66
N TYR A 107 -38.80 -9.01 -2.87
CA TYR A 107 -37.72 -9.99 -2.78
C TYR A 107 -37.72 -10.62 -1.39
N GLY A 108 -37.52 -11.94 -1.32
CA GLY A 108 -37.49 -12.67 -0.06
C GLY A 108 -36.65 -13.94 -0.15
N GLY A 109 -36.01 -14.34 0.96
CA GLY A 109 -35.29 -15.60 1.03
C GLY A 109 -36.26 -16.79 1.09
N ASN A 110 -36.20 -17.71 0.13
CA ASN A 110 -37.01 -18.93 0.16
C ASN A 110 -36.34 -20.01 1.01
N ARG A 111 -36.70 -20.07 2.30
CA ARG A 111 -36.13 -21.05 3.26
C ARG A 111 -36.33 -22.51 2.85
N ALA A 112 -37.40 -22.82 2.09
CA ALA A 112 -37.64 -24.19 1.62
C ALA A 112 -36.57 -24.66 0.62
N TRP A 113 -35.84 -23.74 0.00
CA TRP A 113 -34.76 -24.04 -0.94
C TRP A 113 -33.37 -23.84 -0.32
N THR A 114 -33.27 -23.88 1.01
CA THR A 114 -31.98 -23.75 1.70
C THR A 114 -31.10 -24.95 1.41
N VAL A 115 -29.92 -24.70 0.86
CA VAL A 115 -28.90 -25.72 0.58
C VAL A 115 -27.86 -25.70 1.68
N THR A 116 -27.62 -26.83 2.34
CA THR A 116 -26.49 -27.04 3.24
C THR A 116 -25.36 -27.77 2.50
N TYR A 117 -24.12 -27.37 2.74
CA TYR A 117 -22.97 -27.98 2.08
C TYR A 117 -21.71 -27.93 2.97
N PRO A 118 -20.87 -28.97 2.93
CA PRO A 118 -19.60 -28.98 3.63
C PRO A 118 -18.54 -28.16 2.89
N TYR A 119 -17.65 -27.51 3.63
CA TYR A 119 -16.42 -26.89 3.09
C TYR A 119 -15.25 -27.03 4.08
N LEU A 120 -14.03 -27.01 3.54
CA LEU A 120 -12.80 -27.08 4.34
C LEU A 120 -12.35 -25.69 4.81
N THR A 121 -11.99 -25.56 6.08
CA THR A 121 -11.46 -24.30 6.64
C THR A 121 -10.09 -23.90 6.10
N SER A 122 -9.40 -24.79 5.38
CA SER A 122 -8.09 -24.55 4.75
C SER A 122 -8.16 -24.30 3.24
N HIS A 123 -9.36 -23.97 2.71
CA HIS A 123 -9.55 -23.81 1.27
C HIS A 123 -8.56 -22.77 0.67
N PRO A 124 -7.96 -23.05 -0.50
CA PRO A 124 -6.88 -22.23 -1.06
C PRO A 124 -7.31 -20.80 -1.40
N SER A 125 -8.61 -20.55 -1.61
CA SER A 125 -9.13 -19.20 -1.86
C SER A 125 -8.84 -18.24 -0.70
N TYR A 126 -8.68 -18.73 0.54
CA TYR A 126 -8.32 -17.86 1.67
C TYR A 126 -6.91 -17.28 1.54
N ALA A 127 -6.05 -17.80 0.65
CA ALA A 127 -4.80 -17.12 0.31
C ALA A 127 -5.04 -15.72 -0.25
N LEU A 128 -6.20 -15.46 -0.87
CA LEU A 128 -6.57 -14.12 -1.33
C LEU A 128 -6.85 -13.15 -0.17
N LEU A 129 -7.18 -13.62 1.03
CA LEU A 129 -7.33 -12.73 2.20
C LEU A 129 -6.01 -12.08 2.58
N LEU A 130 -4.88 -12.70 2.24
CA LEU A 130 -3.55 -12.13 2.42
C LEU A 130 -3.36 -10.86 1.58
N LEU A 131 -4.11 -10.71 0.47
CA LEU A 131 -4.12 -9.46 -0.30
C LEU A 131 -4.73 -8.30 0.49
N LEU A 132 -5.58 -8.55 1.49
CA LEU A 132 -6.08 -7.47 2.35
C LEU A 132 -4.98 -6.94 3.29
N THR A 133 -4.02 -7.80 3.64
CA THR A 133 -2.88 -7.45 4.51
C THR A 133 -1.71 -6.90 3.70
N ALA A 134 -1.49 -7.40 2.48
CA ALA A 134 -0.34 -7.07 1.63
C ALA A 134 -0.07 -5.56 1.40
N PRO A 135 -1.09 -4.68 1.30
CA PRO A 135 -0.86 -3.24 1.19
C PRO A 135 -0.03 -2.66 2.33
N ILE A 136 -0.13 -3.19 3.55
CA ILE A 136 0.60 -2.67 4.72
C ILE A 136 2.12 -2.79 4.51
N PRO A 137 2.71 -3.99 4.36
CA PRO A 137 4.14 -4.11 4.09
C PRO A 137 4.53 -3.57 2.70
N GLY A 138 3.63 -3.62 1.72
CA GLY A 138 3.86 -3.05 0.39
C GLY A 138 4.12 -1.55 0.43
N VAL A 139 3.30 -0.79 1.16
CA VAL A 139 3.49 0.66 1.35
C VAL A 139 4.74 0.95 2.18
N MET A 140 5.06 0.12 3.18
CA MET A 140 6.29 0.29 3.96
C MET A 140 7.55 0.21 3.08
N VAL A 141 7.55 -0.65 2.05
CA VAL A 141 8.65 -0.68 1.06
C VAL A 141 8.56 0.53 0.13
N ALA A 142 7.40 0.75 -0.49
CA ALA A 142 7.24 1.79 -1.52
C ALA A 142 7.52 3.19 -0.99
N ALA A 143 7.01 3.53 0.19
CA ALA A 143 7.17 4.85 0.82
C ALA A 143 8.60 5.11 1.33
N THR A 144 9.46 4.09 1.39
CA THR A 144 10.83 4.22 1.93
C THR A 144 11.92 4.16 0.86
N VAL A 145 11.59 3.95 -0.42
CA VAL A 145 12.58 3.83 -1.51
C VAL A 145 13.51 5.04 -1.57
N ASN A 146 12.96 6.25 -1.45
CA ASN A 146 13.74 7.50 -1.58
C ASN A 146 14.11 8.17 -0.24
N GLN A 147 13.64 7.63 0.89
CA GLN A 147 13.76 8.23 2.23
C GLN A 147 15.15 8.08 2.87
N GLY A 148 16.14 7.52 2.15
CA GLY A 148 17.43 7.17 2.74
C GLY A 148 17.31 6.06 3.79
N ASP A 149 18.36 5.85 4.57
CA ASP A 149 18.48 4.72 5.50
C ASP A 149 17.93 5.01 6.91
N SER A 150 17.47 6.23 7.17
CA SER A 150 16.70 6.57 8.38
C SER A 150 15.40 5.78 8.50
N THR A 151 14.81 5.40 7.37
CA THR A 151 13.59 4.58 7.30
C THR A 151 13.89 3.09 7.05
N PHE A 152 15.15 2.67 7.17
CA PHE A 152 15.60 1.31 6.90
C PHE A 152 14.78 0.24 7.63
N TYR A 153 14.47 0.47 8.91
CA TYR A 153 13.62 -0.42 9.70
C TYR A 153 12.27 -0.70 9.02
N PHE A 154 11.59 0.33 8.52
CA PHE A 154 10.31 0.18 7.84
C PHE A 154 10.47 -0.56 6.51
N ARG A 155 11.54 -0.29 5.75
CA ARG A 155 11.85 -1.02 4.52
C ARG A 155 12.07 -2.51 4.79
N ALA A 156 12.88 -2.84 5.80
CA ALA A 156 13.17 -4.22 6.21
C ALA A 156 11.90 -4.94 6.68
N CYS A 157 11.06 -4.27 7.49
CA CYS A 157 9.75 -4.79 7.86
C CYS A 157 8.88 -5.04 6.64
N GLY A 158 8.78 -4.09 5.71
CA GLY A 158 8.00 -4.26 4.49
C GLY A 158 8.44 -5.47 3.67
N ILE A 159 9.74 -5.65 3.46
CA ILE A 159 10.30 -6.81 2.76
C ILE A 159 9.98 -8.12 3.51
N ALA A 160 10.24 -8.17 4.82
CA ALA A 160 9.96 -9.34 5.64
C ALA A 160 8.47 -9.71 5.61
N GLY A 161 7.58 -8.73 5.73
CA GLY A 161 6.14 -8.94 5.69
C GLY A 161 5.66 -9.49 4.35
N LEU A 162 6.16 -8.96 3.23
CA LEU A 162 5.85 -9.48 1.90
C LEU A 162 6.32 -10.93 1.73
N ILE A 163 7.52 -11.27 2.24
CA ILE A 163 8.05 -12.64 2.21
C ILE A 163 7.17 -13.58 3.06
N ILE A 164 6.82 -13.19 4.29
CA ILE A 164 5.95 -14.00 5.17
C ILE A 164 4.60 -14.26 4.49
N LEU A 165 3.97 -13.22 3.93
CA LEU A 165 2.70 -13.34 3.21
C LEU A 165 2.82 -14.30 2.00
N ALA A 166 3.90 -14.17 1.22
CA ALA A 166 4.16 -15.07 0.09
C ALA A 166 4.34 -16.52 0.56
N CYS A 167 5.10 -16.76 1.63
CA CYS A 167 5.28 -18.08 2.23
C CYS A 167 3.95 -18.66 2.74
N MET A 168 3.08 -17.86 3.35
CA MET A 168 1.76 -18.30 3.81
C MET A 168 0.83 -18.67 2.65
N ALA A 169 0.82 -17.85 1.59
CA ALA A 169 0.08 -18.15 0.37
C ALA A 169 0.56 -19.46 -0.25
N LEU A 170 1.88 -19.63 -0.35
CA LEU A 170 2.50 -20.85 -0.86
C LEU A 170 2.16 -22.07 0.01
N ALA A 171 2.27 -21.96 1.34
CA ALA A 171 1.92 -23.03 2.27
C ALA A 171 0.47 -23.51 2.09
N ARG A 172 -0.47 -22.60 1.83
CA ARG A 172 -1.88 -22.93 1.53
C ARG A 172 -2.03 -23.69 0.22
N ILE A 173 -1.38 -23.21 -0.83
CA ILE A 173 -1.40 -23.84 -2.16
C ILE A 173 -0.81 -25.25 -2.07
N LEU A 174 0.34 -25.40 -1.41
CA LEU A 174 0.99 -26.70 -1.21
C LEU A 174 0.15 -27.65 -0.36
N ALA A 175 -0.42 -27.19 0.76
CA ALA A 175 -1.29 -28.01 1.61
C ALA A 175 -2.50 -28.56 0.84
N TRP A 176 -3.08 -27.76 -0.06
CA TRP A 176 -4.26 -28.14 -0.83
C TRP A 176 -3.97 -29.00 -2.06
N TYR A 177 -3.03 -28.57 -2.90
CA TYR A 177 -2.79 -29.19 -4.21
C TYR A 177 -1.77 -30.32 -4.17
N VAL A 178 -0.71 -30.17 -3.38
CA VAL A 178 0.40 -31.14 -3.30
C VAL A 178 0.10 -32.18 -2.22
N PHE A 179 -0.02 -31.75 -0.96
CA PHE A 179 -0.21 -32.66 0.17
C PHE A 179 -1.65 -33.15 0.32
N ARG A 180 -2.62 -32.44 -0.30
CA ARG A 180 -4.06 -32.76 -0.29
C ARG A 180 -4.63 -32.97 1.12
N VAL A 181 -4.14 -32.18 2.08
CA VAL A 181 -4.49 -32.32 3.50
C VAL A 181 -5.99 -32.05 3.69
N GLY A 182 -6.70 -33.00 4.28
CA GLY A 182 -8.15 -32.91 4.52
C GLY A 182 -9.04 -33.07 3.29
N ARG A 183 -8.49 -32.94 2.07
CA ARG A 183 -9.23 -32.99 0.80
C ARG A 183 -9.95 -34.32 0.61
N ARG A 184 -9.32 -35.46 0.97
CA ARG A 184 -9.94 -36.79 0.89
C ARG A 184 -11.26 -36.89 1.67
N ARG A 185 -11.32 -36.31 2.87
CA ARG A 185 -12.53 -36.30 3.72
C ARG A 185 -13.64 -35.43 3.14
N LEU A 186 -13.27 -34.30 2.51
CA LEU A 186 -14.25 -33.48 1.80
C LEU A 186 -14.77 -34.22 0.57
N ASP A 187 -13.88 -34.83 -0.21
CA ASP A 187 -14.26 -35.60 -1.40
C ASP A 187 -15.22 -36.75 -1.03
N GLU A 188 -14.97 -37.46 0.09
CA GLU A 188 -15.87 -38.50 0.63
C GLU A 188 -17.26 -37.96 0.97
N GLN A 189 -17.37 -36.81 1.64
CA GLN A 189 -18.66 -36.19 1.96
C GLN A 189 -19.39 -35.62 0.74
N LEU A 190 -18.67 -35.33 -0.34
CA LEU A 190 -19.24 -34.87 -1.60
C LEU A 190 -19.66 -36.03 -2.52
N ARG A 191 -19.26 -37.29 -2.23
CA ARG A 191 -19.67 -38.45 -3.02
C ARG A 191 -21.19 -38.63 -2.93
N GLY A 192 -21.84 -38.75 -4.08
CA GLY A 192 -23.29 -38.96 -4.18
C GLY A 192 -24.13 -37.69 -4.23
N LEU A 193 -23.54 -36.50 -4.03
CA LEU A 193 -24.25 -35.25 -4.29
C LEU A 193 -24.31 -34.97 -5.81
N PRO A 194 -25.45 -34.49 -6.34
CA PRO A 194 -25.61 -34.18 -7.77
C PRO A 194 -24.86 -32.90 -8.22
N ILE A 195 -23.96 -32.36 -7.38
CA ILE A 195 -23.29 -31.09 -7.60
C ILE A 195 -21.82 -31.34 -7.95
N SER A 196 -21.34 -30.71 -9.03
CA SER A 196 -19.93 -30.84 -9.42
C SER A 196 -19.01 -30.18 -8.37
N PRO A 197 -17.95 -30.87 -7.89
CA PRO A 197 -17.04 -30.34 -6.89
C PRO A 197 -16.38 -29.01 -7.29
N ARG A 198 -16.11 -28.85 -8.58
CA ARG A 198 -15.53 -27.63 -9.14
C ARG A 198 -16.48 -26.43 -9.03
N ARG A 199 -17.76 -26.61 -9.38
CA ARG A 199 -18.77 -25.54 -9.30
C ARG A 199 -19.06 -25.19 -7.84
N LEU A 200 -19.09 -26.20 -6.96
CA LEU A 200 -19.22 -25.98 -5.52
C LEU A 200 -18.06 -25.15 -4.98
N GLY A 201 -16.80 -25.55 -5.23
CA GLY A 201 -15.62 -24.79 -4.77
C GLY A 201 -15.58 -23.36 -5.31
N TRP A 202 -16.00 -23.14 -6.55
CA TRP A 202 -16.10 -21.80 -7.13
C TRP A 202 -17.13 -20.92 -6.42
N GLU A 203 -18.40 -21.37 -6.38
CA GLU A 203 -19.51 -20.56 -5.83
C GLU A 203 -19.42 -20.39 -4.31
N VAL A 204 -18.84 -21.36 -3.61
CA VAL A 204 -18.79 -21.38 -2.14
C VAL A 204 -17.55 -20.71 -1.56
N ALA A 205 -16.39 -20.89 -2.18
CA ALA A 205 -15.13 -20.54 -1.56
C ALA A 205 -14.37 -19.47 -2.34
N TRP A 206 -14.31 -19.53 -3.66
CA TRP A 206 -13.63 -18.51 -4.46
C TRP A 206 -14.44 -17.22 -4.59
N LYS A 207 -15.69 -17.33 -5.06
CA LYS A 207 -16.53 -16.16 -5.36
C LYS A 207 -16.71 -15.22 -4.17
N PRO A 208 -17.03 -15.68 -2.94
CA PRO A 208 -17.20 -14.75 -1.81
C PRO A 208 -15.90 -14.04 -1.42
N VAL A 209 -14.76 -14.73 -1.49
CA VAL A 209 -13.46 -14.15 -1.13
C VAL A 209 -13.00 -13.16 -2.21
N LEU A 210 -13.15 -13.50 -3.49
CA LEU A 210 -12.83 -12.61 -4.60
C LEU A 210 -13.67 -11.32 -4.54
N VAL A 211 -14.98 -11.44 -4.32
CA VAL A 211 -15.85 -10.27 -4.19
C VAL A 211 -15.48 -9.43 -2.97
N LEU A 212 -15.16 -10.05 -1.82
CA LEU A 212 -14.68 -9.32 -0.65
C LEU A 212 -13.41 -8.50 -0.96
N VAL A 213 -12.41 -9.14 -1.59
CA VAL A 213 -11.16 -8.47 -1.97
C VAL A 213 -11.44 -7.34 -2.94
N VAL A 214 -12.16 -7.60 -4.03
CA VAL A 214 -12.51 -6.57 -5.03
C VAL A 214 -13.26 -5.42 -4.40
N LEU A 215 -14.24 -5.68 -3.53
CA LEU A 215 -15.00 -4.64 -2.85
C LEU A 215 -14.12 -3.79 -1.94
N MET A 216 -13.27 -4.42 -1.12
CA MET A 216 -12.37 -3.71 -0.20
C MET A 216 -11.39 -2.81 -0.96
N TYR A 217 -10.81 -3.33 -2.04
CA TYR A 217 -9.94 -2.53 -2.91
C TYR A 217 -10.71 -1.44 -3.65
N ALA A 218 -11.91 -1.72 -4.17
CA ALA A 218 -12.71 -0.72 -4.88
C ALA A 218 -13.09 0.47 -3.98
N ILE A 219 -13.50 0.21 -2.74
CA ILE A 219 -13.89 1.26 -1.77
C ILE A 219 -12.72 2.21 -1.48
N VAL A 220 -11.49 1.72 -1.50
CA VAL A 220 -10.29 2.52 -1.18
C VAL A 220 -9.66 3.11 -2.44
N CYS A 221 -9.41 2.29 -3.46
CA CYS A 221 -8.67 2.69 -4.65
C CYS A 221 -9.47 3.62 -5.59
N ILE A 222 -10.81 3.50 -5.66
CA ILE A 222 -11.61 4.38 -6.54
C ILE A 222 -11.55 5.84 -6.04
N PRO A 223 -11.82 6.15 -4.76
CA PRO A 223 -11.67 7.52 -4.26
C PRO A 223 -10.23 8.04 -4.40
N LEU A 224 -9.22 7.25 -4.03
CA LEU A 224 -7.82 7.65 -4.14
C LEU A 224 -7.43 7.94 -5.60
N GLY A 225 -7.83 7.09 -6.54
CA GLY A 225 -7.59 7.31 -7.97
C GLY A 225 -8.29 8.56 -8.51
N ALA A 226 -9.50 8.85 -8.05
CA ALA A 226 -10.21 10.08 -8.41
C ALA A 226 -9.53 11.33 -7.83
N MET A 227 -9.06 11.28 -6.58
CA MET A 227 -8.29 12.37 -5.95
C MET A 227 -6.99 12.64 -6.71
N TRP A 228 -6.21 11.58 -6.99
CA TRP A 228 -4.97 11.68 -7.76
C TRP A 228 -5.21 12.24 -9.16
N MET A 229 -6.25 11.78 -9.87
CA MET A 229 -6.58 12.30 -11.19
C MET A 229 -6.99 13.79 -11.15
N LYS A 230 -7.70 14.22 -10.11
CA LYS A 230 -8.04 15.63 -9.91
C LYS A 230 -6.78 16.47 -9.70
N GLU A 231 -5.88 16.01 -8.84
CA GLU A 231 -4.58 16.67 -8.57
C GLU A 231 -3.73 16.80 -9.83
N GLN A 232 -3.59 15.73 -10.62
CA GLN A 232 -2.86 15.76 -11.90
C GLN A 232 -3.46 16.76 -12.90
N ARG A 233 -4.79 16.89 -12.95
CA ARG A 233 -5.46 17.91 -13.78
C ARG A 233 -5.19 19.32 -13.27
N THR A 234 -5.21 19.53 -11.96
CA THR A 234 -4.85 20.82 -11.34
C THR A 234 -3.42 21.20 -11.70
N ILE A 235 -2.48 20.27 -11.54
CA ILE A 235 -1.06 20.48 -11.89
C ILE A 235 -0.91 20.79 -13.37
N ALA A 236 -1.57 20.03 -14.26
CA ALA A 236 -1.49 20.25 -15.70
C ALA A 236 -1.99 21.64 -16.13
N ALA A 237 -2.97 22.19 -15.43
CA ALA A 237 -3.52 23.52 -15.67
C ALA A 237 -2.65 24.67 -15.14
N LEU A 238 -1.65 24.39 -14.30
CA LEU A 238 -0.73 25.42 -13.82
C LEU A 238 0.15 25.94 -14.97
N PRO A 239 0.43 27.25 -15.01
CA PRO A 239 1.38 27.80 -15.96
C PRO A 239 2.80 27.31 -15.67
N VAL A 240 3.60 27.20 -16.73
CA VAL A 240 5.04 26.93 -16.63
C VAL A 240 5.75 28.17 -16.10
N VAL A 241 6.68 27.97 -15.18
CA VAL A 241 7.40 29.05 -14.51
C VAL A 241 8.26 29.86 -15.48
N SER A 242 8.30 31.16 -15.25
CA SER A 242 9.20 32.13 -15.87
C SER A 242 9.92 32.96 -14.79
N VAL A 243 11.00 33.65 -15.14
CA VAL A 243 11.71 34.53 -14.19
C VAL A 243 10.81 35.66 -13.68
N ALA A 244 9.84 36.11 -14.48
CA ALA A 244 8.88 37.15 -14.06
C ALA A 244 8.02 36.71 -12.86
N ASP A 245 7.84 35.40 -12.65
CA ASP A 245 7.06 34.87 -11.53
C ASP A 245 7.71 35.15 -10.17
N ALA A 246 8.98 35.56 -10.12
CA ALA A 246 9.65 36.01 -8.89
C ALA A 246 8.91 37.17 -8.19
N GLN A 247 8.09 37.94 -8.93
CA GLN A 247 7.26 39.01 -8.38
C GLN A 247 5.98 38.51 -7.68
N TYR A 248 5.65 37.22 -7.82
CA TYR A 248 4.41 36.60 -7.33
C TYR A 248 4.68 35.42 -6.38
N PRO A 249 5.33 35.64 -5.23
CA PRO A 249 5.59 34.58 -4.26
C PRO A 249 4.29 33.95 -3.77
N GLY A 250 4.35 32.65 -3.47
CA GLY A 250 3.23 31.85 -3.00
C GLY A 250 2.40 31.19 -4.09
N GLN A 251 2.58 31.56 -5.37
CA GLN A 251 1.89 30.90 -6.47
C GLN A 251 2.55 29.58 -6.85
N TYR A 252 1.74 28.59 -7.21
CA TYR A 252 2.22 27.32 -7.74
C TYR A 252 2.48 27.42 -9.24
N ARG A 253 3.58 26.83 -9.68
CA ARG A 253 4.03 26.79 -11.07
C ARG A 253 4.59 25.42 -11.40
N ARG A 254 4.44 25.04 -12.67
CA ARG A 254 5.16 23.90 -13.24
C ARG A 254 6.58 24.32 -13.58
N VAL A 255 7.56 23.50 -13.25
CA VAL A 255 8.96 23.69 -13.63
C VAL A 255 9.27 22.69 -14.73
N THR A 256 9.59 23.19 -15.92
CA THR A 256 10.02 22.35 -17.04
C THR A 256 11.23 23.00 -17.69
N GLY A 257 12.31 22.26 -17.88
CA GLY A 257 13.53 22.81 -18.47
C GLY A 257 14.72 21.86 -18.42
N LYS A 258 15.87 22.32 -18.91
CA LYS A 258 17.10 21.53 -18.92
C LYS A 258 17.83 21.68 -17.59
N VAL A 259 18.28 20.58 -17.01
CA VAL A 259 19.12 20.59 -15.82
C VAL A 259 20.43 21.32 -16.12
N ALA A 260 20.74 22.33 -15.31
CA ALA A 260 21.87 23.22 -15.49
C ALA A 260 22.99 23.02 -14.45
N SER A 261 22.72 22.24 -13.39
CA SER A 261 23.70 21.89 -12.36
C SER A 261 23.56 20.44 -11.93
N GLU A 262 24.57 19.92 -11.24
CA GLU A 262 24.37 18.73 -10.42
C GLU A 262 23.40 19.03 -9.26
N PRO A 263 22.63 18.03 -8.79
CA PRO A 263 21.79 18.19 -7.61
C PRO A 263 22.67 18.37 -6.37
N VAL A 264 22.33 19.36 -5.55
CA VAL A 264 22.97 19.61 -4.26
C VAL A 264 22.10 19.01 -3.16
N TYR A 265 22.71 18.26 -2.24
CA TYR A 265 22.03 17.70 -1.09
C TYR A 265 22.66 18.24 0.19
N TRP A 266 21.83 18.74 1.10
CA TRP A 266 22.25 19.34 2.35
C TRP A 266 21.85 18.49 3.56
N ALA A 267 22.76 18.42 4.53
CA ALA A 267 22.55 17.73 5.79
C ALA A 267 23.23 18.55 6.91
N PRO A 268 22.65 19.70 7.32
CA PRO A 268 23.28 20.64 8.26
C PRO A 268 23.57 20.05 9.64
N GLN A 269 22.91 18.95 10.01
CA GLN A 269 23.13 18.22 11.27
C GLN A 269 23.70 16.81 11.01
N GLY A 270 24.33 16.60 9.85
CA GLY A 270 24.83 15.31 9.40
C GLY A 270 23.76 14.47 8.70
N THR A 271 24.23 13.48 7.95
CA THR A 271 23.43 12.64 7.03
C THR A 271 22.72 11.47 7.71
N GLY A 272 22.79 11.37 9.04
CA GLY A 272 22.26 10.23 9.81
C GLY A 272 22.88 8.88 9.43
N ARG A 273 22.17 7.80 9.76
CA ARG A 273 22.55 6.41 9.46
C ARG A 273 22.69 6.19 7.95
N GLY A 274 23.76 5.52 7.52
CA GLY A 274 23.97 5.17 6.10
C GLY A 274 24.38 6.32 5.19
N GLY A 275 24.58 7.54 5.71
CA GLY A 275 25.20 8.62 4.95
C GLY A 275 24.31 9.29 3.89
N ASN A 276 23.00 8.97 3.83
CA ASN A 276 22.13 9.35 2.72
C ASN A 276 20.80 10.02 3.13
N ASN A 277 20.68 10.45 4.41
CA ASN A 277 19.52 11.19 4.90
C ASN A 277 19.81 12.69 4.83
N TYR A 278 19.21 13.34 3.85
CA TYR A 278 19.39 14.78 3.62
C TYR A 278 18.18 15.55 4.16
N ALA A 279 18.44 16.72 4.72
CA ALA A 279 17.40 17.61 5.25
C ALA A 279 16.96 18.66 4.22
N GLY A 280 17.70 18.80 3.12
CA GLY A 280 17.32 19.64 2.00
C GLY A 280 18.00 19.18 0.73
N ALA A 281 17.43 19.56 -0.42
CA ALA A 281 18.05 19.36 -1.71
C ALA A 281 17.74 20.54 -2.64
N GLY A 282 18.53 20.71 -3.69
CA GLY A 282 18.27 21.73 -4.70
C GLY A 282 18.92 21.43 -6.04
N ILE A 283 18.37 22.00 -7.10
CA ILE A 283 18.91 21.91 -8.45
C ILE A 283 18.61 23.17 -9.26
N LEU A 284 19.52 23.53 -10.15
CA LEU A 284 19.34 24.60 -11.10
C LEU A 284 18.82 24.07 -12.44
N VAL A 285 17.80 24.73 -12.99
CA VAL A 285 17.15 24.36 -14.25
C VAL A 285 17.11 25.58 -15.17
N THR A 286 17.60 25.44 -16.40
CA THR A 286 17.47 26.46 -17.44
C THR A 286 16.05 26.42 -18.02
N LEU A 287 15.38 27.57 -18.03
CA LEU A 287 14.00 27.68 -18.49
C LEU A 287 13.93 27.87 -20.02
N PRO A 288 12.94 27.26 -20.70
CA PRO A 288 12.72 27.47 -22.14
C PRO A 288 12.44 28.93 -22.52
N THR A 289 11.85 29.69 -21.60
CA THR A 289 11.53 31.11 -21.76
C THR A 289 12.74 32.04 -21.54
N GLY A 290 13.91 31.48 -21.23
CA GLY A 290 15.10 32.22 -20.79
C GLY A 290 15.18 32.38 -19.27
N GLY A 291 16.41 32.50 -18.78
CA GLY A 291 16.72 32.55 -17.34
C GLY A 291 16.71 31.17 -16.67
N GLU A 292 16.68 31.16 -15.34
CA GLU A 292 16.87 29.96 -14.52
C GLU A 292 15.78 29.81 -13.45
N ALA A 293 15.46 28.56 -13.10
CA ALA A 293 14.72 28.21 -11.91
C ALA A 293 15.64 27.45 -10.94
N LEU A 294 15.72 27.94 -9.70
CA LEU A 294 16.31 27.21 -8.59
C LEU A 294 15.20 26.46 -7.86
N LEU A 295 15.14 25.16 -8.08
CA LEU A 295 14.17 24.27 -7.44
C LEU A 295 14.78 23.69 -6.18
N LEU A 296 14.19 24.00 -5.03
CA LEU A 296 14.62 23.58 -3.70
C LEU A 296 13.61 22.59 -3.11
N ALA A 297 14.06 21.63 -2.33
CA ALA A 297 13.20 20.67 -1.64
C ALA A 297 13.58 20.64 -0.16
N ASP A 298 12.60 20.88 0.72
CA ASP A 298 12.80 20.76 2.16
C ASP A 298 12.88 19.30 2.60
N SER A 299 13.04 19.06 3.91
CA SER A 299 13.24 17.73 4.45
C SER A 299 12.15 16.72 4.08
N MET A 300 10.90 17.17 3.95
CA MET A 300 9.78 16.29 3.59
C MET A 300 9.70 16.06 2.08
N ALA A 301 10.16 17.01 1.28
CA ALA A 301 10.16 16.95 -0.17
C ALA A 301 11.45 16.34 -0.77
N VAL A 302 12.52 16.11 0.01
CA VAL A 302 13.76 15.45 -0.47
C VAL A 302 13.51 14.09 -1.14
N PRO A 303 12.64 13.20 -0.62
CA PRO A 303 12.31 11.93 -1.28
C PRO A 303 11.63 12.13 -2.63
N ASP A 304 10.74 13.12 -2.74
CA ASP A 304 10.07 13.47 -3.98
C ASP A 304 11.07 14.08 -4.97
N PHE A 305 11.98 14.93 -4.49
CA PHE A 305 13.08 15.47 -5.28
C PHE A 305 13.97 14.37 -5.86
N LYS A 306 14.36 13.36 -5.06
CA LYS A 306 15.08 12.18 -5.57
C LYS A 306 14.26 11.43 -6.61
N GLY A 307 12.93 11.34 -6.42
CA GLY A 307 11.99 10.82 -7.40
C GLY A 307 12.02 11.62 -8.71
N VAL A 308 11.92 12.94 -8.66
CA VAL A 308 12.04 13.83 -9.84
C VAL A 308 13.36 13.61 -10.55
N MET A 309 14.47 13.57 -9.81
CA MET A 309 15.80 13.36 -10.38
C MET A 309 15.96 12.01 -11.07
N ALA A 310 15.34 10.95 -10.54
CA ALA A 310 15.33 9.63 -11.17
C ALA A 310 14.56 9.58 -12.50
N HIS A 311 13.65 10.55 -12.74
CA HIS A 311 12.87 10.67 -13.98
C HIS A 311 13.43 11.73 -14.94
N VAL A 312 14.59 12.32 -14.66
CA VAL A 312 15.26 13.20 -15.61
C VAL A 312 15.79 12.35 -16.76
N HIS A 313 15.19 12.53 -17.94
CA HIS A 313 15.58 11.85 -19.18
C HIS A 313 16.05 12.90 -20.19
N HIS A 314 17.16 12.61 -20.89
CA HIS A 314 17.79 13.54 -21.83
C HIS A 314 18.13 14.92 -21.24
N GLY A 315 18.32 14.99 -19.92
CA GLY A 315 18.62 16.23 -19.19
C GLY A 315 17.40 17.14 -18.97
N GLU A 316 16.19 16.72 -19.31
CA GLU A 316 14.97 17.48 -19.07
C GLU A 316 14.33 17.11 -17.73
N LEU A 317 13.99 18.12 -16.95
CA LEU A 317 13.31 18.01 -15.67
C LEU A 317 11.87 18.50 -15.81
N SER A 318 10.93 17.79 -15.18
CA SER A 318 9.54 18.21 -15.01
C SER A 318 9.13 18.05 -13.55
N ALA A 319 8.66 19.13 -12.94
CA ALA A 319 8.23 19.16 -11.54
C ALA A 319 7.17 20.26 -11.30
N THR A 320 6.69 20.36 -10.07
CA THR A 320 5.82 21.44 -9.60
C THR A 320 6.42 22.06 -8.36
N GLY A 321 6.35 23.39 -8.24
CA GLY A 321 6.83 24.08 -7.06
C GLY A 321 6.04 25.34 -6.77
N LYS A 322 6.11 25.75 -5.50
CA LYS A 322 5.59 27.02 -5.01
C LYS A 322 6.69 28.07 -5.10
N VAL A 323 6.42 29.17 -5.78
CA VAL A 323 7.37 30.29 -5.90
C VAL A 323 7.63 30.88 -4.52
N ILE A 324 8.90 31.12 -4.22
CA ILE A 324 9.34 31.78 -2.99
C ILE A 324 10.16 33.03 -3.32
N ASP A 325 10.10 34.01 -2.43
CA ASP A 325 10.83 35.27 -2.54
C ASP A 325 12.30 35.12 -2.13
N ALA A 326 12.55 34.42 -1.02
CA ALA A 326 13.89 34.24 -0.45
C ALA A 326 13.98 32.97 0.40
N VAL A 327 15.21 32.45 0.53
CA VAL A 327 15.51 31.42 1.53
C VAL A 327 15.50 32.04 2.93
N THR A 328 14.56 31.60 3.77
CA THR A 328 14.41 32.08 5.15
C THR A 328 15.52 31.58 6.07
N ALA A 329 15.75 32.27 7.19
CA ALA A 329 16.72 31.84 8.21
C ALA A 329 16.41 30.42 8.75
N THR A 330 15.13 30.07 8.87
CA THR A 330 14.67 28.74 9.29
C THR A 330 15.08 27.67 8.28
N GLN A 331 14.86 27.91 6.99
CA GLN A 331 15.25 26.96 5.93
C GLN A 331 16.76 26.78 5.86
N ARG A 332 17.55 27.85 6.06
CA ARG A 332 19.02 27.73 6.18
C ARG A 332 19.42 26.88 7.37
N ARG A 333 18.82 27.12 8.53
CA ARG A 333 19.16 26.42 9.78
C ARG A 333 18.80 24.94 9.74
N TYR A 334 17.61 24.60 9.26
CA TYR A 334 17.08 23.22 9.36
C TYR A 334 17.27 22.40 8.09
N TYR A 335 17.20 23.01 6.91
CA TYR A 335 17.35 22.30 5.63
C TYR A 335 18.72 22.54 4.99
N GLY A 336 19.51 23.49 5.49
CA GLY A 336 20.85 23.77 4.99
C GLY A 336 20.87 24.51 3.66
N PHE A 337 19.74 25.06 3.22
CA PHE A 337 19.63 25.77 1.95
C PHE A 337 20.70 26.86 1.84
N ASN A 338 21.49 26.77 0.78
CA ASN A 338 22.56 27.72 0.49
C ASN A 338 22.58 28.02 -1.00
N GLU A 339 22.12 29.22 -1.38
CA GLU A 339 22.08 29.66 -2.77
C GLU A 339 23.48 29.75 -3.40
N ASN A 340 24.51 29.99 -2.59
CA ASN A 340 25.91 30.03 -3.05
C ASN A 340 26.47 28.65 -3.42
N ALA A 341 25.73 27.56 -3.17
CA ALA A 341 26.07 26.24 -3.67
C ALA A 341 25.83 26.10 -5.19
N PHE A 342 25.17 27.08 -5.82
CA PHE A 342 24.91 27.14 -7.24
C PHE A 342 25.70 28.28 -7.90
N PRO A 343 25.94 28.21 -9.22
CA PRO A 343 26.55 29.32 -9.95
C PRO A 343 25.81 30.65 -9.73
N ALA A 344 26.51 31.76 -9.92
CA ALA A 344 25.91 33.09 -9.88
C ALA A 344 24.75 33.19 -10.89
N THR A 345 23.72 33.98 -10.55
CA THR A 345 22.53 34.17 -11.37
C THR A 345 22.90 34.61 -12.79
N ALA A 346 22.43 33.87 -13.79
CA ALA A 346 22.60 34.24 -15.19
C ALA A 346 21.94 35.60 -15.51
N SER A 347 22.36 36.25 -16.60
CA SER A 347 21.83 37.56 -17.03
C SER A 347 20.31 37.58 -17.27
N GLY A 348 19.71 36.43 -17.57
CA GLY A 348 18.27 36.25 -17.72
C GLY A 348 17.49 36.21 -16.39
N GLY A 349 18.16 36.27 -15.24
CA GLY A 349 17.56 36.22 -13.90
C GLY A 349 17.24 34.80 -13.42
N ARG A 350 16.81 34.70 -12.16
CA ARG A 350 16.53 33.44 -11.46
C ARG A 350 15.27 33.56 -10.62
N VAL A 351 14.39 32.56 -10.72
CA VAL A 351 13.23 32.39 -9.85
C VAL A 351 13.47 31.21 -8.91
N MET A 352 13.08 31.34 -7.64
CA MET A 352 13.20 30.28 -6.65
C MET A 352 11.86 29.60 -6.42
N LEU A 353 11.86 28.27 -6.34
CA LEU A 353 10.68 27.49 -6.04
C LEU A 353 10.99 26.44 -4.97
N LEU A 354 10.02 26.21 -4.10
CA LEU A 354 10.00 25.05 -3.22
C LEU A 354 9.20 23.93 -3.90
N LEU A 355 9.78 22.75 -4.03
CA LEU A 355 9.14 21.55 -4.55
C LEU A 355 7.93 21.22 -3.68
N SER A 356 6.74 21.27 -4.27
CA SER A 356 5.47 21.05 -3.57
C SER A 356 4.33 20.98 -4.57
N GLU A 357 3.28 20.24 -4.22
CA GLU A 357 2.02 20.16 -4.98
C GLU A 357 0.95 21.11 -4.40
N PRO A 358 0.00 21.60 -5.24
CA PRO A 358 -0.98 22.63 -4.89
C PRO A 358 -2.15 22.20 -4.00
#